data_AF-A0A953C1B4-F1
#
_entry.id   AF-A0A953C1B4-F1
#
_cell.length_a   1.000
_cell.length_b   1.000
_cell.length_c   1.000
_cell.angle_alpha   90.00
_cell.angle_beta   90.00
_cell.angle_gamma   90.00
#
_symmetry.space_group_name_H-M   'P 1'
#
loop_
_entity.id
_entity.type
_entity.pdbx_description
1 polymer ?
#
loop_
_entity_poly.entity_id
_entity_poly.type
_entity_poly.pdbx_seq_one_letter_code
_entity_poly.pdbx_strand_id
1 'polypeptide(L)'
;MSPLLARSLFVALYVLYPAGCILQLGPDAGDTSPIASIVGLLMVAASFLAFAVLAGSSFQRQAQEPDSKLDERELAQRNRAAYRAFAVFAGLVALGLLYMSLRADFADRILLWAPTEQAHWNALFWGAIMLGLSLPAAFLAWENEPPLED
;
A
#
# COMPACT_ATOMS: atom_id res chain seq x y z
N MET A 1 11.73 -16.44 -2.48
CA MET A 1 11.90 -15.16 -3.22
C MET A 1 13.04 -14.39 -2.58
N SER A 2 13.91 -13.75 -3.36
CA SER A 2 15.01 -12.97 -2.78
C SER A 2 14.49 -11.70 -2.08
N PRO A 3 15.13 -11.22 -0.99
CA PRO A 3 14.73 -9.99 -0.31
C PRO A 3 14.73 -8.76 -1.22
N LEU A 4 15.70 -8.67 -2.14
CA LEU A 4 15.78 -7.57 -3.11
C LEU A 4 14.57 -7.53 -4.03
N LEU A 5 14.14 -8.70 -4.55
CA LEU A 5 12.95 -8.79 -5.39
C LEU A 5 11.69 -8.40 -4.59
N ALA A 6 11.55 -8.91 -3.37
CA ALA A 6 10.44 -8.57 -2.49
C ALA A 6 10.33 -7.05 -2.26
N ARG A 7 11.45 -6.40 -1.91
CA ARG A 7 11.53 -4.94 -1.72
C ARG A 7 11.14 -4.18 -2.98
N SER A 8 11.65 -4.58 -4.15
CA SER A 8 11.28 -3.93 -5.41
C SER A 8 9.80 -4.06 -5.72
N LEU A 9 9.18 -5.21 -5.42
CA LEU A 9 7.75 -5.42 -5.62
C LEU A 9 6.90 -4.60 -4.65
N PHE A 10 7.30 -4.46 -3.38
CA PHE A 10 6.62 -3.59 -2.43
C PHE A 10 6.75 -2.11 -2.82
N VAL A 11 7.93 -1.67 -3.30
CA VAL A 11 8.11 -0.31 -3.84
C VAL A 11 7.22 -0.11 -5.07
N ALA A 12 7.21 -1.07 -6.00
CA ALA A 12 6.36 -1.01 -7.18
C ALA A 12 4.87 -0.93 -6.78
N LEU A 13 4.43 -1.74 -5.81
CA LEU A 13 3.07 -1.71 -5.28
C LEU A 13 2.70 -0.32 -4.74
N TYR A 14 3.52 0.23 -3.84
CA TYR A 14 3.23 1.49 -3.16
C TYR A 14 3.42 2.74 -4.03
N VAL A 15 4.12 2.63 -5.16
CA VAL A 15 4.31 3.74 -6.10
C VAL A 15 3.33 3.66 -7.27
N LEU A 16 3.25 2.50 -7.92
CA LEU A 16 2.46 2.36 -9.16
C LEU A 16 0.97 2.49 -8.90
N TYR A 17 0.47 1.99 -7.77
CA TYR A 17 -0.95 2.10 -7.43
C TYR A 17 -1.40 3.58 -7.30
N PRO A 18 -0.84 4.38 -6.37
CA PRO A 18 -1.27 5.77 -6.25
C PRO A 18 -0.93 6.59 -7.49
N ALA A 19 0.21 6.39 -8.15
CA ALA A 19 0.54 7.13 -9.36
C ALA A 19 -0.44 6.82 -10.51
N GLY A 20 -0.81 5.55 -10.68
CA GLY A 20 -1.83 5.14 -11.65
C GLY A 20 -3.20 5.74 -11.34
N CYS A 21 -3.62 5.74 -10.06
CA CYS A 21 -4.86 6.39 -9.63
C CYS A 21 -4.84 7.91 -9.87
N ILE A 22 -3.73 8.60 -9.60
CA ILE A 22 -3.59 10.04 -9.84
C ILE A 22 -3.69 10.35 -11.34
N LEU A 23 -3.09 9.53 -12.21
CA LEU A 23 -3.22 9.71 -13.66
C LEU A 23 -4.66 9.49 -14.16
N GLN A 24 -5.42 8.60 -13.51
CA GLN A 24 -6.79 8.28 -13.91
C GLN A 24 -7.84 9.22 -13.33
N LEU A 25 -7.62 9.70 -12.10
CA LEU A 25 -8.64 10.33 -11.26
C LEU A 25 -8.15 11.66 -10.65
N GLY A 26 -7.02 12.17 -11.15
CA GLY A 26 -6.51 13.47 -10.75
C GLY A 26 -7.41 14.62 -11.20
N PRO A 27 -7.18 15.85 -10.70
CA PRO A 27 -7.96 17.03 -11.06
C PRO A 27 -8.06 17.27 -12.58
N ASP A 28 -7.00 16.91 -13.31
CA ASP A 28 -6.87 17.14 -14.75
C ASP A 28 -7.26 15.90 -15.59
N ALA A 29 -7.89 14.89 -14.99
CA ALA A 29 -8.22 13.63 -15.67
C ALA A 29 -9.12 13.84 -16.91
N GLY A 30 -10.01 14.84 -16.89
CA GLY A 30 -10.86 15.20 -18.05
C GLY A 30 -10.08 15.66 -19.29
N ASP A 31 -8.87 16.18 -19.11
CA ASP A 31 -7.99 16.67 -20.17
C ASP A 31 -6.84 15.71 -20.50
N THR A 32 -6.80 14.52 -19.86
CA THR A 32 -5.71 13.59 -20.07
C THR A 32 -5.73 12.96 -21.46
N SER A 33 -4.58 12.94 -22.11
CA SER A 33 -4.41 12.24 -23.38
C SER A 33 -4.76 10.74 -23.25
N PRO A 34 -5.28 10.09 -24.30
CA PRO A 34 -5.58 8.66 -24.26
C PRO A 34 -4.39 7.79 -23.84
N ILE A 35 -3.17 8.21 -24.20
CA ILE A 35 -1.92 7.52 -23.83
C ILE A 35 -1.70 7.58 -22.31
N ALA A 36 -1.86 8.74 -21.70
CA ALA A 36 -1.71 8.91 -20.25
C ALA A 36 -2.73 8.05 -19.49
N SER A 37 -3.95 7.95 -20.01
CA SER A 37 -4.96 7.06 -19.43
C SER A 37 -4.55 5.59 -19.53
N ILE A 38 -4.12 5.11 -20.71
CA ILE A 38 -3.65 3.73 -20.86
C ILE A 38 -2.49 3.44 -19.89
N VAL A 39 -1.53 4.36 -19.77
CA VAL A 39 -0.39 4.22 -18.84
C VAL A 39 -0.88 4.13 -17.39
N GLY A 40 -1.79 5.00 -16.95
CA GLY A 40 -2.34 4.96 -15.59
C GLY A 40 -3.01 3.62 -15.27
N LEU A 41 -3.81 3.08 -16.20
CA LEU A 41 -4.44 1.76 -16.05
C LEU A 41 -3.40 0.63 -15.96
N LEU A 42 -2.36 0.67 -16.81
CA LEU A 42 -1.28 -0.32 -16.77
C LEU A 42 -0.50 -0.27 -15.45
N MET A 43 -0.31 0.92 -14.87
CA MET A 43 0.33 1.08 -13.56
C MET A 43 -0.51 0.46 -12.45
N VAL A 44 -1.83 0.71 -12.43
CA VAL A 44 -2.75 0.07 -11.47
C VAL A 44 -2.75 -1.46 -11.67
N ALA A 45 -2.81 -1.94 -12.91
CA ALA A 45 -2.78 -3.37 -13.19
C ALA A 45 -1.45 -4.01 -12.72
N ALA A 46 -0.32 -3.35 -12.97
CA ALA A 46 1.00 -3.79 -12.53
C ALA A 46 1.12 -3.81 -10.99
N SER A 47 0.48 -2.88 -10.28
CA SER A 47 0.49 -2.89 -8.81
C SER A 47 -0.33 -4.07 -8.26
N PHE A 48 -1.49 -4.37 -8.84
CA PHE A 48 -2.26 -5.58 -8.48
C PHE A 48 -1.50 -6.86 -8.78
N LEU A 49 -0.76 -6.92 -9.90
CA LEU A 49 0.10 -8.05 -10.21
C LEU A 49 1.23 -8.19 -9.19
N ALA A 50 1.89 -7.10 -8.82
CA ALA A 50 2.91 -7.10 -7.77
C ALA A 50 2.33 -7.58 -6.43
N PHE A 51 1.14 -7.10 -6.06
CA PHE A 51 0.41 -7.55 -4.87
C PHE A 51 0.11 -9.04 -4.90
N ALA A 52 -0.37 -9.58 -6.04
CA ALA A 52 -0.65 -11.00 -6.20
C ALA A 52 0.62 -11.87 -6.09
N VAL A 53 1.73 -11.43 -6.68
CA VAL A 53 3.03 -12.12 -6.56
C VAL A 53 3.53 -12.10 -5.11
N LEU A 54 3.39 -10.96 -4.43
CA LEU A 54 3.76 -10.82 -3.02
C LEU A 54 2.88 -11.66 -2.09
N ALA A 55 1.60 -11.84 -2.44
CA ALA A 55 0.68 -12.65 -1.64
C ALA A 55 1.16 -14.10 -1.48
N GLY A 56 1.86 -14.66 -2.48
CA GLY A 56 2.48 -15.99 -2.43
C GLY A 56 3.88 -16.04 -1.82
N SER A 57 4.38 -14.93 -1.26
CA SER A 57 5.75 -14.86 -0.74
C SER A 57 5.90 -15.44 0.67
N SER A 58 7.12 -15.87 1.01
CA SER A 58 7.49 -16.28 2.37
C SER A 58 7.29 -15.17 3.40
N PHE A 59 7.47 -13.90 3.01
CA PHE A 59 7.24 -12.74 3.87
C PHE A 59 5.75 -12.57 4.19
N GLN A 60 4.88 -12.74 3.19
CA GLN A 60 3.44 -12.70 3.41
C GLN A 60 2.96 -13.90 4.24
N ARG A 61 3.55 -15.09 4.00
CA ARG A 61 3.32 -16.28 4.83
C ARG A 61 3.64 -16.00 6.29
N GLN A 62 4.86 -15.52 6.59
CA GLN A 62 5.27 -15.19 7.96
C GLN A 62 4.38 -14.13 8.60
N ALA A 63 3.89 -13.16 7.82
CA ALA A 63 2.99 -12.12 8.30
C ALA A 63 1.59 -12.64 8.69
N GLN A 64 1.11 -13.73 8.08
CA GLN A 64 -0.29 -14.17 8.16
C GLN A 64 -0.46 -15.57 8.78
N GLU A 65 0.60 -16.37 8.90
CA GLU A 65 0.50 -17.72 9.45
C GLU A 65 0.15 -17.70 10.95
N PRO A 66 -0.62 -18.72 11.42
CA PRO A 66 -0.89 -18.90 12.83
C PRO A 66 0.39 -19.07 13.66
N ASP A 67 0.38 -18.56 14.89
CA ASP A 67 1.53 -18.57 15.81
C ASP A 67 2.14 -19.97 16.00
N SER A 68 1.33 -21.03 15.98
CA SER A 68 1.79 -22.42 16.14
C SER A 68 2.64 -22.95 14.98
N LYS A 69 2.69 -22.24 13.85
CA LYS A 69 3.50 -22.61 12.68
C LYS A 69 4.80 -21.81 12.56
N LEU A 70 5.00 -20.81 13.43
CA LEU A 70 6.15 -19.93 13.40
C LEU A 70 7.11 -20.29 14.53
N ASP A 71 8.41 -20.22 14.24
CA ASP A 71 9.44 -20.29 15.27
C ASP A 71 9.36 -19.05 16.20
N GLU A 72 9.90 -19.13 17.41
CA GLU A 72 9.91 -18.03 18.40
C GLU A 72 10.56 -16.76 17.82
N ARG A 73 11.59 -16.93 16.99
CA ARG A 73 12.26 -15.81 16.30
C ARG A 73 11.37 -15.18 15.25
N GLU A 74 10.76 -15.99 14.39
CA GLU A 74 9.84 -15.51 13.35
C GLU A 74 8.63 -14.79 13.96
N LEU A 75 8.12 -15.31 15.08
CA LEU A 75 7.03 -14.71 15.84
C LEU A 75 7.42 -13.34 16.40
N ALA A 76 8.62 -13.21 16.98
CA ALA A 76 9.12 -11.94 17.48
C ALA A 76 9.31 -10.89 16.36
N GLN A 77 9.84 -11.31 15.20
CA GLN A 77 9.96 -10.46 14.02
C GLN A 77 8.58 -10.01 13.52
N ARG A 78 7.65 -10.95 13.34
CA ARG A 78 6.27 -10.66 12.92
C ARG A 78 5.60 -9.67 13.85
N ASN A 79 5.71 -9.84 15.16
CA ASN A 79 5.07 -8.94 16.12
C ASN A 79 5.63 -7.51 16.05
N ARG A 80 6.95 -7.34 15.87
CA ARG A 80 7.56 -6.01 15.65
C ARG A 80 7.09 -5.39 14.34
N ALA A 81 7.10 -6.16 13.26
CA ALA A 81 6.63 -5.72 11.95
C ALA A 81 5.15 -5.34 11.96
N ALA A 82 4.29 -6.14 12.60
CA ALA A 82 2.86 -5.88 12.75
C ALA A 82 2.59 -4.62 13.58
N TYR A 83 3.35 -4.40 14.67
CA TYR A 83 3.23 -3.17 15.46
C TYR A 83 3.58 -1.92 14.64
N ARG A 84 4.70 -1.96 13.89
CA ARG A 84 5.10 -0.85 12.99
C ARG A 84 4.08 -0.64 11.87
N ALA A 85 3.60 -1.72 11.25
CA ALA A 85 2.57 -1.68 10.23
C ALA A 85 1.29 -1.03 10.75
N PHE A 86 0.83 -1.43 11.93
CA PHE A 86 -0.33 -0.83 12.57
C PHE A 86 -0.12 0.66 12.85
N ALA A 87 1.02 1.04 13.44
CA ALA A 87 1.32 2.44 13.74
C ALA A 87 1.33 3.31 12.47
N VAL A 88 1.96 2.84 11.39
CA VAL A 88 1.97 3.55 10.10
C VAL A 88 0.57 3.61 9.48
N PHE A 89 -0.15 2.49 9.45
CA PHE A 89 -1.49 2.44 8.88
C PHE A 89 -2.46 3.35 9.63
N ALA A 90 -2.48 3.27 10.97
CA ALA A 90 -3.29 4.13 11.81
C ALA A 90 -2.90 5.60 11.66
N GLY A 91 -1.60 5.90 11.55
CA GLY A 91 -1.10 7.24 11.25
C GLY A 91 -1.61 7.77 9.91
N LEU A 92 -1.57 6.97 8.85
CA LEU A 92 -2.11 7.35 7.54
C LEU A 92 -3.62 7.57 7.57
N VAL A 93 -4.37 6.71 8.27
CA VAL A 93 -5.82 6.90 8.46
C VAL A 93 -6.10 8.20 9.22
N ALA A 94 -5.37 8.45 10.32
CA ALA A 94 -5.52 9.67 11.10
C ALA A 94 -5.19 10.92 10.28
N LEU A 95 -4.13 10.88 9.48
CA LEU A 95 -3.78 11.96 8.54
C LEU A 95 -4.85 12.17 7.48
N GLY A 96 -5.43 11.10 6.94
CA GLY A 96 -6.55 11.19 6.00
C GLY A 96 -7.78 11.83 6.61
N LEU A 97 -8.13 11.47 7.84
CA LEU A 97 -9.24 12.11 8.57
C LEU A 97 -8.94 13.58 8.87
N LEU A 98 -7.74 13.89 9.35
CA LEU A 98 -7.30 15.26 9.60
C LEU A 98 -7.37 16.10 8.32
N TYR A 99 -6.92 15.56 7.19
CA TYR A 99 -7.01 16.21 5.88
C TYR A 99 -8.46 16.55 5.50
N MET A 100 -9.39 15.59 5.68
CA MET A 100 -10.81 15.82 5.39
C MET A 100 -11.44 16.85 6.33
N SER A 101 -11.07 16.87 7.62
CA SER A 101 -11.49 17.89 8.56
C SER A 101 -10.96 19.28 8.18
N LEU A 102 -9.67 19.40 7.87
CA LEU A 102 -9.06 20.65 7.42
C LEU A 102 -9.71 21.16 6.14
N ARG A 103 -10.03 20.28 5.19
CA ARG A 103 -10.77 20.68 3.99
C ARG A 103 -12.14 21.27 4.34
N ALA A 104 -12.88 20.67 5.27
CA ALA A 104 -14.19 21.18 5.67
C ALA A 104 -14.07 22.57 6.33
N ASP A 105 -13.07 22.77 7.19
CA ASP A 105 -12.88 24.02 7.93
C ASP A 105 -12.29 25.16 7.07
N PHE A 106 -11.51 24.81 6.04
CA PHE A 106 -10.78 25.78 5.20
C PHE A 106 -11.25 25.81 3.74
N ALA A 107 -12.43 25.26 3.44
CA ALA A 107 -12.98 25.15 2.08
C ALA A 107 -12.96 26.49 1.31
N ASP A 108 -13.24 27.60 2.01
CA ASP A 108 -13.30 28.94 1.40
C ASP A 108 -11.92 29.59 1.20
N ARG A 109 -10.86 29.01 1.76
CA ARG A 109 -9.51 29.61 1.78
C ARG A 109 -8.49 28.82 0.97
N ILE A 110 -8.61 27.49 0.94
CA ILE A 110 -7.65 26.59 0.32
C ILE A 110 -8.41 25.55 -0.50
N LEU A 111 -8.10 25.50 -1.81
CA LEU A 111 -8.69 24.52 -2.71
C LEU A 111 -8.00 23.16 -2.53
N LEU A 112 -8.51 22.39 -1.57
CA LEU A 112 -8.05 21.01 -1.30
C LEU A 112 -8.88 20.01 -2.09
N TRP A 113 -8.18 19.10 -2.79
CA TRP A 113 -8.82 17.99 -3.50
C TRP A 113 -9.60 17.10 -2.55
N ALA A 114 -10.69 16.50 -3.01
CA ALA A 114 -11.38 15.46 -2.27
C ALA A 114 -12.04 14.45 -3.17
N PRO A 115 -12.24 13.23 -2.67
CA PRO A 115 -13.05 12.24 -3.36
C PRO A 115 -14.51 12.69 -3.44
N THR A 116 -14.97 13.02 -4.65
CA THR A 116 -16.36 13.42 -4.94
C THR A 116 -17.16 12.34 -5.63
N GLU A 117 -16.50 11.37 -6.26
CA GLU A 117 -17.10 10.35 -7.10
C GLU A 117 -16.81 8.96 -6.53
N GLN A 118 -17.64 7.99 -6.88
CA GLN A 118 -17.46 6.61 -6.45
C GLN A 118 -16.09 6.06 -6.84
N ALA A 119 -15.56 6.45 -8.00
CA ALA A 119 -14.23 6.03 -8.47
C ALA A 119 -13.11 6.49 -7.52
N HIS A 120 -13.19 7.74 -7.03
CA HIS A 120 -12.23 8.28 -6.06
C HIS A 120 -12.25 7.49 -4.74
N TRP A 121 -13.44 7.18 -4.22
CA TRP A 121 -13.60 6.39 -3.01
C TRP A 121 -13.13 4.95 -3.19
N ASN A 122 -13.41 4.33 -4.33
CA ASN A 122 -12.93 2.99 -4.65
C ASN A 122 -11.40 2.94 -4.70
N ALA A 123 -10.74 3.97 -5.25
CA ALA A 123 -9.28 4.05 -5.28
C ALA A 123 -8.67 4.15 -3.87
N LEU A 124 -9.24 4.98 -3.00
CA LEU A 124 -8.80 5.07 -1.61
C LEU A 124 -9.02 3.75 -0.85
N PHE A 125 -10.17 3.12 -1.05
CA PHE A 125 -10.52 1.84 -0.42
C PHE A 125 -9.54 0.72 -0.79
N TRP A 126 -9.27 0.53 -2.08
CA TRP A 126 -8.34 -0.50 -2.53
C TRP A 126 -6.91 -0.20 -2.11
N GLY A 127 -6.49 1.08 -2.12
CA GLY A 127 -5.19 1.49 -1.58
C GLY A 127 -5.05 1.16 -0.10
N ALA A 128 -6.08 1.42 0.70
CA ALA A 128 -6.11 1.08 2.12
C ALA A 128 -6.05 -0.44 2.35
N ILE A 129 -6.79 -1.24 1.56
CA ILE A 129 -6.71 -2.70 1.62
C ILE A 129 -5.31 -3.19 1.29
N MET A 130 -4.72 -2.71 0.19
CA MET A 130 -3.37 -3.10 -0.21
C MET A 130 -2.37 -2.78 0.90
N LEU A 131 -2.41 -1.58 1.47
CA LEU A 131 -1.55 -1.18 2.59
C LEU A 131 -1.77 -2.10 3.80
N GLY A 132 -3.00 -2.26 4.26
CA GLY A 132 -3.31 -3.05 5.45
C GLY A 132 -2.87 -4.51 5.33
N LEU A 133 -3.03 -5.12 4.15
CA LEU A 133 -2.67 -6.52 3.91
C LEU A 133 -1.17 -6.74 3.68
N SER A 134 -0.45 -5.74 3.18
CA SER A 134 0.95 -5.91 2.75
C SER A 134 1.98 -5.26 3.69
N LEU A 135 1.60 -4.27 4.50
CA LEU A 135 2.53 -3.50 5.33
C LEU A 135 3.37 -4.36 6.29
N PRO A 136 2.80 -5.36 7.01
CA PRO A 136 3.62 -6.21 7.88
C PRO A 136 4.70 -6.97 7.10
N ALA A 137 4.34 -7.54 5.95
CA ALA A 137 5.27 -8.26 5.09
C ALA A 137 6.32 -7.33 4.45
N ALA A 138 5.94 -6.08 4.15
CA ALA A 138 6.89 -5.06 3.74
C ALA A 138 7.91 -4.79 4.86
N PHE A 139 7.48 -4.57 6.11
CA PHE A 139 8.44 -4.39 7.20
C PHE A 139 9.38 -5.59 7.37
N LEU A 140 8.87 -6.82 7.28
CA LEU A 140 9.69 -8.04 7.32
C LEU A 140 10.71 -8.09 6.18
N ALA A 141 10.34 -7.71 4.96
CA ALA A 141 11.28 -7.72 3.83
C ALA A 141 12.45 -6.74 4.01
N TRP A 142 12.30 -5.68 4.81
CA TRP A 142 13.37 -4.71 5.11
C TRP A 142 14.10 -4.97 6.43
N GLU A 143 13.54 -5.76 7.35
CA GLU A 143 14.27 -6.26 8.52
C GLU A 143 15.23 -7.37 8.09
N ASN A 144 16.51 -7.03 7.91
CA ASN A 144 17.57 -7.99 7.63
C ASN A 144 17.87 -8.85 8.87
N GLU A 145 17.20 -9.97 9.02
CA GLU A 145 17.82 -11.18 9.58
C GLU A 145 17.63 -12.29 8.54
N PRO A 146 18.72 -12.93 8.04
CA PRO A 146 18.57 -13.97 7.04
C PRO A 146 17.72 -15.11 7.62
N PRO A 147 16.78 -15.68 6.84
CA PRO A 147 16.23 -16.98 7.21
C PRO A 147 17.42 -17.94 7.31
N LEU A 148 17.52 -18.68 8.41
CA LEU A 148 18.47 -19.79 8.46
C LEU A 148 18.00 -20.77 7.38
N GLU A 149 18.86 -20.98 6.38
CA GLU A 149 18.78 -22.18 5.55
C GLU A 149 18.97 -23.35 6.52
N ASP A 150 17.98 -24.25 6.58
CA ASP A 150 18.15 -25.56 7.21
C ASP A 150 19.23 -26.36 6.45
#